data_AF-A0A527XIA8-F1
#
_entry.id   AF-A0A527XIA8-F1
#
_cell.length_a   1.000
_cell.length_b   1.000
_cell.length_c   1.000
_cell.angle_alpha   90.00
_cell.angle_beta   90.00
_cell.angle_gamma   90.00
#
_symmetry.space_group_name_H-M   'P 1'
#
loop_
_entity.id
_entity.type
_entity.pdbx_description
1 polymer ?
#
loop_
_entity_poly.entity_id
_entity_poly.type
_entity_poly.pdbx_seq_one_letter_code
_entity_poly.pdbx_strand_id
1 'polypeptide(L)'
;LRSRAEPVGDGTYRIFGQKIFITYGEHDFTDNIVHLVLARLPDAPAGTRGISLFLVPKFFVNDDGSLGARNDVFCSGLEHKLG
;
A
#
# COMPACT_ATOMS: atom_id res chain seq x y z
N LEU A 1 -3.14 -5.63 13.63
CA LEU A 1 -3.23 -4.98 12.30
C LEU A 1 -4.60 -4.32 12.17
N ARG A 2 -4.67 -2.99 11.98
CA ARG A 2 -5.95 -2.26 11.78
C ARG A 2 -6.23 -1.89 10.33
N SER A 3 -5.22 -1.97 9.45
CA SER A 3 -5.40 -1.67 8.02
C SER A 3 -6.37 -2.67 7.40
N ARG A 4 -7.30 -2.16 6.59
CA ARG A 4 -8.35 -2.93 5.93
C ARG A 4 -8.28 -2.72 4.42
N ALA A 5 -8.78 -3.70 3.68
CA ALA A 5 -8.88 -3.68 2.23
C ALA A 5 -10.35 -3.85 1.85
N GLU A 6 -10.95 -2.84 1.22
CA GLU A 6 -12.35 -2.87 0.80
C GLU A 6 -12.43 -3.19 -0.71
N PRO A 7 -13.13 -4.26 -1.13
CA PRO A 7 -13.27 -4.59 -2.55
C PRO A 7 -14.05 -3.49 -3.27
N VAL A 8 -13.59 -3.12 -4.48
CA VAL A 8 -14.24 -2.10 -5.31
C VAL A 8 -15.26 -2.71 -6.29
N GLY A 9 -15.07 -3.97 -6.66
CA GLY A 9 -15.96 -4.73 -7.56
C GLY A 9 -15.36 -5.03 -8.94
N ASP A 10 -14.22 -4.42 -9.27
CA ASP A 10 -13.47 -4.59 -10.53
C ASP A 10 -12.22 -5.48 -10.36
N GLY A 11 -12.13 -6.21 -9.25
CA GLY A 11 -10.95 -6.99 -8.86
C GLY A 11 -9.90 -6.21 -8.09
N THR A 12 -10.05 -4.89 -7.93
CA THR A 12 -9.18 -4.05 -7.10
C THR A 12 -9.73 -3.86 -5.69
N TYR A 13 -8.87 -3.34 -4.80
CA TYR A 13 -9.17 -3.07 -3.41
C TYR A 13 -8.72 -1.67 -3.03
N ARG A 14 -9.54 -0.97 -2.25
CA ARG A 14 -9.13 0.27 -1.57
C ARG A 14 -8.52 -0.09 -0.22
N ILE A 15 -7.28 0.35 -0.01
CA ILE A 15 -6.56 0.09 1.23
C ILE A 15 -6.69 1.29 2.17
N PHE A 16 -7.13 1.04 3.39
CA PHE A 16 -7.24 2.06 4.43
C PHE A 16 -6.37 1.74 5.63
N GLY A 17 -5.71 2.76 6.16
CA GLY A 17 -4.97 2.71 7.41
C GLY A 17 -3.54 3.23 7.27
N GLN A 18 -2.80 3.19 8.38
CA GLN A 18 -1.45 3.71 8.45
C GLN A 18 -0.46 2.59 8.76
N LYS A 19 0.72 2.67 8.16
CA LYS A 19 1.88 1.84 8.48
C LYS A 19 2.99 2.73 9.03
N ILE A 20 3.83 2.15 9.88
CA ILE A 20 4.99 2.81 10.48
C ILE A 20 6.24 2.02 10.14
N PHE A 21 7.39 2.69 10.21
CA PHE A 21 8.71 2.06 10.03
C PHE A 21 8.87 1.36 8.68
N ILE A 22 8.36 1.99 7.61
CA ILE A 22 8.49 1.48 6.25
C ILE A 22 9.81 1.97 5.67
N THR A 23 10.81 1.11 5.71
CA THR A 23 12.11 1.32 5.05
C THR A 23 11.91 1.56 3.56
N TYR A 24 12.50 2.65 3.03
CA TYR A 24 12.32 3.08 1.64
C TYR A 24 10.84 3.31 1.26
N GLY A 25 10.01 3.71 2.24
CA GLY A 25 8.59 3.97 2.01
C GLY A 25 8.28 5.16 1.10
N GLU A 26 9.25 6.04 0.84
CA GLU A 26 9.17 7.13 -0.14
C GLU A 26 10.60 7.62 -0.45
N HIS A 27 10.87 7.97 -1.71
CA HIS A 27 12.11 8.57 -2.19
C HIS A 27 11.98 8.98 -3.68
N ASP A 28 13.00 9.64 -4.21
CA ASP A 28 13.10 10.11 -5.60
C ASP A 28 14.11 9.33 -6.47
N PHE A 29 14.76 8.28 -5.94
CA PHE A 29 15.70 7.43 -6.71
C PHE A 29 15.06 6.55 -7.81
N THR A 30 13.73 6.57 -7.94
CA THR A 30 13.00 5.77 -8.93
C THR A 30 11.69 6.47 -9.29
N ASP A 31 11.19 6.21 -10.49
CA ASP A 31 9.96 6.82 -10.98
C ASP A 31 8.70 6.26 -10.26
N ASN A 32 8.76 5.02 -9.75
CA ASN A 32 7.64 4.40 -9.04
C ASN A 32 8.10 3.47 -7.92
N ILE A 33 7.31 3.42 -6.84
CA ILE A 33 7.54 2.53 -5.69
C ILE A 33 6.33 1.61 -5.57
N VAL A 34 6.58 0.31 -5.45
CA VAL A 34 5.52 -0.70 -5.30
C VAL A 34 5.49 -1.17 -3.85
N HIS A 35 4.49 -0.74 -3.08
CA HIS A 35 4.32 -1.15 -1.70
C HIS A 35 3.62 -2.50 -1.61
N LEU A 36 4.24 -3.45 -0.90
CA LEU A 36 3.61 -4.70 -0.52
C LEU A 36 2.92 -4.52 0.83
N VAL A 37 1.59 -4.32 0.81
CA VAL A 37 0.82 -3.91 2.00
C VAL A 37 0.03 -5.08 2.55
N LEU A 38 0.24 -5.40 3.82
CA LEU A 38 -0.62 -6.34 4.57
C LEU A 38 -1.87 -5.63 5.06
N ALA A 39 -3.05 -6.11 4.66
CA ALA A 39 -4.35 -5.61 5.10
C ALA A 39 -5.36 -6.75 5.26
N ARG A 40 -6.48 -6.46 5.91
CA ARG A 40 -7.54 -7.44 6.21
C ARG A 40 -8.79 -7.13 5.39
N LEU A 41 -9.38 -8.14 4.75
CA LEU A 41 -10.69 -8.00 4.11
C LEU A 41 -11.81 -7.88 5.18
N PRO A 42 -12.96 -7.25 4.88
CA PRO A 42 -14.01 -6.99 5.88
C PRO A 42 -14.54 -8.27 6.55
N ASP A 43 -14.54 -9.38 5.82
CA ASP A 43 -15.03 -10.69 6.19
C ASP A 43 -13.93 -11.68 6.62
N ALA A 44 -12.66 -11.27 6.60
CA ALA A 44 -11.53 -12.16 6.87
C ALA A 44 -11.39 -12.54 8.35
N PRO A 45 -11.11 -13.82 8.66
CA PRO A 45 -11.08 -14.35 10.03
C PRO A 45 -9.98 -13.71 10.88
N ALA A 46 -10.21 -13.49 12.17
CA ALA A 46 -9.24 -12.89 13.09
C ALA A 46 -7.86 -13.58 13.08
N GLY A 47 -6.83 -12.85 13.49
CA GLY A 47 -5.44 -13.35 13.49
C GLY A 47 -4.77 -13.32 12.13
N THR A 48 -3.60 -13.96 12.01
CA THR A 48 -2.74 -13.86 10.83
C THR A 48 -3.33 -14.50 9.57
N ARG A 49 -4.15 -15.54 9.72
CA ARG A 49 -4.81 -16.24 8.61
C ARG A 49 -5.78 -15.35 7.81
N GLY A 50 -6.29 -14.27 8.39
CA GLY A 50 -7.13 -13.31 7.68
C GLY A 50 -6.39 -12.07 7.16
N ILE A 51 -5.06 -12.14 7.06
CA ILE A 51 -4.26 -11.07 6.48
C ILE A 51 -3.92 -11.45 5.04
N SER A 52 -4.22 -10.54 4.11
CA SER A 52 -3.89 -10.64 2.70
C SER A 52 -2.76 -9.66 2.36
N LEU A 53 -2.04 -9.95 1.29
CA LEU A 53 -1.01 -9.09 0.73
C LEU A 53 -1.55 -8.36 -0.51
N PHE A 54 -1.32 -7.06 -0.58
CA PHE A 54 -1.76 -6.20 -1.67
C PHE A 54 -0.58 -5.49 -2.31
N LEU A 55 -0.63 -5.37 -3.63
CA LEU A 55 0.30 -4.57 -4.41
C LEU A 55 -0.27 -3.15 -4.53
N VAL A 56 0.39 -2.17 -3.95
CA VAL A 56 -0.07 -0.77 -3.87
C VAL A 56 1.01 0.14 -4.44
N PRO A 57 0.94 0.49 -5.74
CA PRO A 57 1.97 1.33 -6.34
C PRO A 57 1.76 2.81 -5.97
N LYS A 58 2.84 3.59 -5.90
CA LYS A 58 2.84 5.06 -5.71
C LYS A 58 2.17 5.77 -6.88
N PHE A 59 2.42 5.30 -8.09
CA PHE A 59 1.72 5.71 -9.32
C PHE A 59 1.06 4.51 -9.97
N PHE A 60 -0.18 4.66 -10.44
CA PHE A 60 -0.84 3.62 -11.23
C PHE A 60 -0.05 3.32 -12.51
N VAL A 61 -0.19 2.10 -13.03
CA VAL A 61 0.48 1.66 -14.26
C VAL A 61 -0.60 1.43 -15.30
N ASN A 62 -0.46 2.07 -16.46
CA ASN A 62 -1.36 1.90 -17.58
C ASN A 62 -1.08 0.56 -18.30
N ASP A 63 -2.00 0.14 -19.19
CA ASP A 63 -1.86 -1.13 -19.92
C ASP A 63 -0.59 -1.20 -20.79
N ASP A 64 -0.06 -0.06 -21.23
CA ASP A 64 1.18 0.06 -22.00
C ASP A 64 2.45 0.10 -21.13
N GLY A 65 2.30 -0.01 -19.81
CA GLY A 65 3.39 0.06 -18.83
C GLY A 65 3.82 1.47 -18.45
N SER A 66 3.24 2.52 -19.05
CA SER A 66 3.52 3.90 -18.66
C SER A 66 2.92 4.23 -17.28
N LEU A 67 3.50 5.23 -16.60
CA LEU A 67 2.99 5.69 -15.31
C LEU A 67 1.77 6.60 -15.51
N GLY A 68 0.70 6.29 -14.79
CA GLY A 68 -0.54 7.05 -14.74
C GLY A 68 -0.60 7.99 -13.54
N ALA A 69 -1.82 8.19 -13.02
CA ALA A 69 -2.07 9.08 -11.91
C ALA A 69 -1.38 8.62 -10.61
N ARG A 70 -1.04 9.58 -9.74
CA ARG A 70 -0.53 9.28 -8.40
C ARG A 70 -1.63 8.62 -7.56
N ASN A 71 -1.28 7.53 -6.92
CA ASN A 71 -2.15 6.81 -6.00
C ASN A 71 -2.16 7.49 -4.61
N ASP A 72 -3.18 7.20 -3.80
CA ASP A 72 -3.36 7.76 -2.46
C ASP A 72 -2.54 7.01 -1.40
N VAL A 73 -1.25 6.81 -1.68
CA VAL A 73 -0.26 6.28 -0.74
C VAL A 73 0.87 7.30 -0.63
N PHE A 74 1.13 7.76 0.58
CA PHE A 74 2.12 8.79 0.84
C PHE A 74 2.80 8.60 2.19
N CYS A 75 4.06 9.05 2.27
CA CYS A 75 4.79 9.10 3.53
C CYS A 75 4.38 10.36 4.30
N SER A 76 3.67 10.17 5.42
CA SER A 76 3.19 11.29 6.24
C SER A 76 4.25 11.85 7.21
N GLY A 77 5.37 11.15 7.39
CA GLY A 77 6.42 11.54 8.33
C GLY A 77 7.63 10.61 8.27
N LEU A 78 8.78 11.14 8.68
CA LEU A 78 10.04 10.42 8.74
C LEU A 78 10.48 10.26 10.18
N GLU A 79 10.98 9.07 10.51
CA GLU A 79 11.48 8.77 11.84
C GLU A 79 12.88 9.33 12.04
N HIS A 80 13.08 10.00 13.18
CA HIS A 80 14.39 10.39 13.67
C HIS A 80 15.01 9.21 14.39
N LYS A 81 15.81 8.44 13.66
CA LYS A 81 16.48 7.24 14.17
C LYS A 81 17.85 7.59 14.76
N LEU A 82 18.40 6.68 15.55
CA LEU A 82 19.78 6.78 16.05
C LEU A 82 20.81 6.75 14.89
N GLY A 83 20.50 6.02 13.82
CA GLY A 83 21.25 5.89 12.57
C GLY A 83 20.37 5.35 11.44
#